data_AF-S4NK52-F1
#
_entry.id   AF-S4NK52-F1
#
_cell.length_a   1.000
_cell.length_b   1.000
_cell.length_c   1.000
_cell.angle_alpha   90.00
_cell.angle_beta   90.00
_cell.angle_gamma   90.00
#
_symmetry.space_group_name_H-M   'P 1'
#
loop_
_entity.id
_entity.type
_entity.pdbx_description
1 polymer ?
#
loop_
_entity_poly.entity_id
_entity_poly.type
_entity_poly.pdbx_seq_one_letter_code
_entity_poly.pdbx_strand_id
1 'polypeptide(L)' 'LFVFNFHTSQSFTDYRVGIDVAGKYKAVLCTDSKRYGGFGRVEPDNEFHHTQNMPWGNRNDSVQIYIPCRSAIVYARYE' A
#
# COMPACT_ATOMS: atom_id res chain seq x y z
N LEU A 1 -2.74 6.02 4.94
CA LEU A 1 -3.19 4.60 4.84
C LEU A 1 -2.11 3.73 5.46
N PHE A 2 -2.50 2.82 6.37
CA PHE A 2 -1.58 1.84 6.96
C PHE A 2 -1.97 0.45 6.48
N VAL A 3 -1.00 -0.31 5.97
CA VAL A 3 -1.21 -1.63 5.39
C VAL A 3 -0.24 -2.60 6.05
N PHE A 4 -0.77 -3.64 6.67
CA PHE A 4 0.02 -4.68 7.32
C PHE A 4 -0.34 -6.04 6.72
N ASN A 5 0.66 -6.78 6.27
CA ASN A 5 0.50 -8.17 5.88
C ASN A 5 1.24 -9.08 6.86
N PHE A 6 0.50 -9.67 7.78
CA PHE A 6 1.02 -10.65 8.75
C PHE A 6 1.02 -12.09 8.22
N HIS A 7 0.59 -12.33 6.98
CA HIS A 7 0.64 -13.67 6.41
C HIS A 7 2.10 -14.14 6.34
N THR A 8 2.34 -15.36 6.82
CA THR A 8 3.70 -15.89 7.02
C THR A 8 4.44 -16.19 5.70
N SER A 9 3.73 -16.51 4.63
CA SER A 9 4.33 -16.81 3.31
C SER A 9 3.68 -16.10 2.11
N GLN A 10 2.39 -15.77 2.16
CA GLN A 10 1.65 -15.22 1.02
C GLN A 10 1.82 -13.71 0.88
N SER A 11 2.23 -13.30 -0.33
CA SER A 11 2.17 -11.91 -0.79
C SER A 11 0.93 -11.72 -1.64
N PHE A 12 0.37 -10.51 -1.66
CA PHE A 12 -0.84 -10.21 -2.42
C PHE A 12 -0.55 -9.15 -3.47
N THR A 13 -0.79 -9.48 -4.74
CA THR A 13 -0.77 -8.53 -5.85
C THR A 13 -2.15 -7.90 -6.03
N ASP A 14 -2.17 -6.65 -6.51
CA ASP A 14 -3.40 -5.90 -6.81
C ASP A 14 -4.42 -5.89 -5.67
N TYR A 15 -3.94 -5.96 -4.42
CA TYR A 15 -4.76 -6.09 -3.24
C TYR A 15 -5.52 -4.78 -3.00
N ARG A 16 -6.84 -4.89 -2.93
CA ARG A 16 -7.72 -3.73 -2.84
C ARG A 16 -7.90 -3.27 -1.41
N VAL A 17 -7.65 -1.98 -1.18
CA VAL A 17 -7.80 -1.33 0.13
C VAL A 17 -8.72 -0.13 -0.01
N GLY A 18 -9.71 -0.02 0.89
CA GLY A 18 -10.65 1.11 0.91
C GLY A 18 -10.00 2.40 1.41
N ILE A 19 -10.39 3.53 0.81
CA ILE A 19 -9.89 4.87 1.10
C ILE A 19 -11.07 5.84 1.28
N ASP A 20 -11.02 6.68 2.32
CA ASP A 20 -12.07 7.71 2.54
C ASP A 20 -11.98 8.87 1.55
N VAL A 21 -10.76 9.33 1.27
CA VAL A 21 -10.54 10.53 0.48
C VAL A 21 -9.82 10.20 -0.80
N ALA A 22 -10.49 10.38 -1.92
CA ALA A 22 -9.94 10.21 -3.25
C ALA A 22 -8.66 11.06 -3.44
N GLY A 23 -7.75 10.60 -4.29
CA GLY A 23 -6.53 11.34 -4.60
C GLY A 23 -5.38 10.46 -5.09
N LYS A 24 -4.17 10.95 -4.88
CA LYS A 24 -2.93 10.21 -5.15
C LYS A 24 -2.20 9.90 -3.85
N TYR A 25 -1.80 8.64 -3.69
CA TYR A 25 -1.11 8.18 -2.49
C TYR A 25 0.31 7.72 -2.84
N LYS A 26 1.26 8.08 -1.99
CA LYS A 26 2.67 7.66 -2.11
C LYS A 26 3.12 6.95 -0.83
N ALA A 27 3.89 5.88 -0.98
CA ALA A 27 4.51 5.22 0.15
C ALA A 27 5.52 6.18 0.82
N VAL A 28 5.38 6.37 2.13
CA VAL A 28 6.30 7.19 2.95
C VAL A 28 7.13 6.34 3.91
N LEU A 29 6.71 5.08 4.13
CA LEU A 29 7.45 4.08 4.89
C LEU A 29 7.11 2.69 4.33
N CYS A 30 8.12 1.86 4.14
CA CYS A 30 7.98 0.44 3.82
C CYS A 30 8.99 -0.35 4.65
N THR A 31 8.54 -1.30 5.47
CA THR A 31 9.45 -2.15 6.25
C THR A 31 10.17 -3.19 5.40
N ASP A 32 9.68 -3.46 4.18
CA ASP A 32 10.36 -4.33 3.21
C ASP A 32 11.51 -3.60 2.48
N SER A 33 11.70 -2.29 2.67
CA SER A 33 12.81 -1.56 2.05
C SER A 33 14.18 -2.12 2.42
N LYS A 34 15.12 -2.09 1.47
CA LYS A 34 16.50 -2.56 1.69
C LYS A 34 17.20 -1.86 2.86
N ARG A 35 16.92 -0.57 3.08
CA ARG A 35 17.48 0.22 4.20
C ARG A 35 17.11 -0.33 5.59
N TYR A 36 16.05 -1.13 5.69
CA TYR A 36 15.61 -1.78 6.93
C TYR A 36 15.90 -3.28 6.93
N GLY A 37 16.68 -3.79 5.98
CA GLY A 37 17.00 -5.21 5.85
C GLY A 37 15.90 -6.06 5.20
N GLY A 38 14.91 -5.42 4.57
CA GLY A 38 13.91 -6.13 3.78
C GLY A 38 14.40 -6.47 2.36
N PHE A 39 13.52 -7.06 1.55
CA PHE A 39 13.88 -7.53 0.20
C PHE A 39 13.85 -6.43 -0.87
N GLY A 40 13.31 -5.26 -0.56
CA GLY A 40 13.14 -4.12 -1.46
C GLY A 40 12.14 -4.39 -2.58
N ARG A 41 11.06 -5.14 -2.30
CA ARG A 41 10.03 -5.45 -3.30
C ARG A 41 9.04 -4.29 -3.48
N VAL A 42 8.91 -3.45 -2.46
CA VAL A 42 8.23 -2.16 -2.52
C VAL A 42 9.19 -1.13 -1.93
N GLU A 43 9.50 -0.10 -2.68
CA GLU A 43 10.37 0.98 -2.24
C GLU A 43 9.61 2.33 -2.26
N PRO A 44 9.82 3.23 -1.27
CA PRO A 44 9.16 4.54 -1.18
C PRO A 44 9.45 5.55 -2.32
N ASP A 45 10.00 5.11 -3.44
CA ASP A 45 10.58 5.95 -4.48
C ASP A 45 9.65 6.04 -5.68
N ASN A 46 9.23 7.27 -5.99
CA ASN A 46 8.60 7.70 -7.24
C ASN A 46 7.34 6.99 -7.76
N GLU A 47 6.76 6.04 -7.03
CA GLU A 47 5.46 5.46 -7.38
C GLU A 47 4.30 6.19 -6.69
N PHE A 48 3.27 6.50 -7.48
CA PHE A 48 2.00 7.05 -7.00
C PHE A 48 0.89 6.04 -7.30
N HIS A 49 0.06 5.77 -6.30
CA HIS A 49 -1.15 4.99 -6.47
C HIS A 49 -2.35 5.93 -6.52
N HIS A 50 -3.08 5.85 -7.64
CA HIS A 50 -4.29 6.61 -7.86
C HIS A 50 -5.48 5.87 -7.24
N THR A 51 -6.34 6.60 -6.55
CA THR A 51 -7.60 6.02 -6.08
C THR A 51 -8.54 5.77 -7.27
N GLN A 52 -9.37 4.74 -7.14
CA GLN A 52 -10.33 4.28 -8.13
C GLN A 52 -11.72 4.42 -7.51
N ASN A 53 -12.61 5.23 -8.10
CA ASN A 53 -14.00 5.46 -7.67
C ASN A 53 -14.84 4.16 -7.67
N MET A 54 -14.52 3.28 -6.75
CA MET A 54 -14.92 1.90 -6.60
C MET A 54 -14.97 1.64 -5.09
N PRO A 55 -16.18 1.58 -4.51
CA PRO A 55 -16.33 1.36 -3.08
C PRO A 55 -15.72 0.03 -2.63
N TRP A 56 -15.07 0.03 -1.46
CA TRP A 56 -14.49 -1.16 -0.86
C TRP A 56 -14.36 -1.02 0.66
N GLY A 57 -14.67 -2.08 1.42
CA GLY A 57 -14.45 -2.08 2.87
C GLY A 57 -15.16 -0.94 3.62
N ASN A 58 -16.40 -0.62 3.24
CA ASN A 58 -17.18 0.50 3.79
C ASN A 58 -16.54 1.89 3.55
N ARG A 59 -15.88 2.05 2.40
CA ARG A 59 -15.27 3.29 1.92
C ARG A 59 -15.73 3.56 0.49
N ASN A 60 -15.84 4.83 0.11
CA ASN A 60 -16.36 5.24 -1.20
C ASN A 60 -15.35 5.07 -2.34
N ASP A 61 -14.07 5.04 -2.01
CA ASP A 61 -12.97 4.91 -2.96
C ASP A 61 -12.04 3.75 -2.54
N SER A 62 -11.18 3.29 -3.44
CA SER A 62 -10.20 2.25 -3.15
C SER A 62 -8.93 2.40 -3.98
N VAL A 63 -7.88 1.68 -3.57
CA VAL A 63 -6.62 1.59 -4.29
C VAL A 63 -6.19 0.14 -4.37
N GLN A 64 -5.45 -0.21 -5.42
CA GLN A 64 -4.82 -1.52 -5.55
C GLN A 64 -3.31 -1.40 -5.36
N ILE A 65 -2.75 -2.22 -4.50
CA ILE A 65 -1.34 -2.19 -4.13
C ILE A 65 -0.78 -3.61 -4.01
N TYR A 66 0.53 -3.74 -4.25
CA TYR A 66 1.26 -4.95 -3.93
C TYR A 66 1.64 -4.96 -2.44
N ILE A 67 1.36 -6.06 -1.74
CA ILE A 67 1.61 -6.22 -0.30
C ILE A 67 2.43 -7.48 -0.05
N PRO A 68 3.76 -7.36 0.12
CA PRO A 68 4.63 -8.49 0.44
C PRO A 68 4.28 -9.16 1.77
N CYS A 69 4.51 -10.47 1.89
CA CYS A 69 4.38 -11.18 3.18
C CYS A 69 5.26 -10.57 4.26
N ARG A 70 4.77 -10.55 5.51
CA ARG A 70 5.45 -10.02 6.71
C ARG A 70 5.95 -8.58 6.56
N SER A 71 5.14 -7.70 5.98
CA SER A 71 5.51 -6.30 5.76
C SER A 71 4.48 -5.32 6.32
N ALA A 72 4.94 -4.10 6.59
CA ALA A 72 4.10 -2.94 6.84
C ALA A 72 4.46 -1.80 5.89
N ILE A 73 3.45 -1.20 5.26
CA ILE A 73 3.59 -0.09 4.32
C ILE A 73 2.66 1.04 4.75
N VAL A 74 3.19 2.25 4.81
CA VAL A 74 2.44 3.47 5.14
C VAL A 74 2.43 4.37 3.92
N TYR A 75 1.23 4.78 3.51
CA TYR A 75 1.03 5.73 2.43
C TYR A 75 0.46 7.05 2.97
N ALA A 76 0.98 8.16 2.44
CA ALA A 76 0.43 9.49 2.65
C ALA A 76 -0.26 9.96 1.36
N ARG A 77 -1.31 10.78 1.51
CA ARG A 77 -1.92 11.46 0.36
C ARG A 77 -0.97 12.57 -0.09
N TYR A 78 -0.71 12.64 -1.39
CA TYR A 78 0.13 13.65 -2.03
C TYR A 78 -0.74 14.78 -2.61
N GLU A 79 -1.82 14.41 -3.30
CA GLU A 79 -2.87 15.29 -3.82
C GLU A 79 -4.22 14.75 -3.34
#